data_AF-A0A8B8NWQ3-F1
#
_entry.id   AF-A0A8B8NWQ3-F1
#
_cell.length_a   1.000
_cell.length_b   1.000
_cell.length_c   1.000
_cell.angle_alpha   90.00
_cell.angle_beta   90.00
_cell.angle_gamma   90.00
#
_symmetry.space_group_name_H-M   'P 1'
#
loop_
_entity.id
_entity.type
_entity.pdbx_description
1 polymer ?
#
loop_
_entity_poly.entity_id
_entity_poly.type
_entity_poly.pdbx_seq_one_letter_code
_entity_poly.pdbx_strand_id
1 'polypeptide(L)'
;MAQISSASPLRDKKVKDIVINARRLVEVPYTASLAHTMNALVANSVVAVPVAAPPGQWIGAGGSMIMESDKQTGTVRKHYIGMVTMLDILTHIAGDDQVNGSGSGDWSPDLDQKMAVPVSNIIGHCLEGLSLWTLNPNTSVEQRRTPSPGAARQPHGEHFWG
;
A
#
# COMPACT_ATOMS: atom_id res chain seq x y z
N MET A 1 21.38 13.64 41.08
CA MET A 1 21.40 13.54 39.60
C MET A 1 20.76 12.21 39.22
N ALA A 2 19.52 12.21 38.75
CA ALA A 2 18.89 10.99 38.22
C ALA A 2 19.16 10.94 36.71
N GLN A 3 19.82 9.88 36.25
CA GLN A 3 19.95 9.62 34.82
C GLN A 3 18.58 9.22 34.25
N ILE A 4 18.05 10.04 33.35
CA ILE A 4 16.97 9.63 32.46
C ILE A 4 17.64 8.76 31.38
N SER A 5 17.52 7.45 31.51
CA SER A 5 17.96 6.50 30.49
C SER A 5 17.15 6.73 29.21
N SER A 6 17.81 7.25 28.16
CA SER A 6 17.24 7.47 26.84
C SER A 6 17.26 6.19 25.99
N ALA A 7 16.68 5.12 26.52
CA ALA A 7 16.42 3.91 25.76
C ALA A 7 15.03 4.03 25.10
N SER A 8 15.00 4.49 23.84
CA SER A 8 13.79 4.51 23.03
C SER A 8 13.19 3.08 22.97
N PRO A 9 11.94 2.84 23.39
CA PRO A 9 11.31 1.51 23.47
C PRO A 9 11.18 0.74 22.13
N LEU A 10 11.63 1.33 21.03
CA LEU A 10 11.59 0.79 19.67
C LEU A 10 12.96 0.21 19.22
N ARG A 11 14.05 0.55 19.92
CA ARG A 11 15.43 0.22 19.50
C ARG A 11 15.72 -1.27 19.39
N ASP A 12 15.11 -2.07 20.26
CA ASP A 12 15.35 -3.51 20.35
C ASP A 12 14.17 -4.37 19.85
N LYS A 13 13.07 -3.73 19.42
CA LYS A 13 11.88 -4.46 18.97
C LYS A 13 12.07 -4.95 17.54
N LYS A 14 11.84 -6.25 17.32
CA LYS A 14 11.76 -6.82 15.98
C LYS A 14 10.37 -6.58 15.40
N VAL A 15 10.27 -6.60 14.07
CA VAL A 15 8.98 -6.49 13.37
C VAL A 15 7.97 -7.52 13.88
N LYS A 16 8.39 -8.76 14.16
CA LYS A 16 7.52 -9.79 14.75
C LYS A 16 6.93 -9.36 16.09
N ASP A 17 7.67 -8.64 16.92
CA ASP A 17 7.22 -8.24 18.26
C ASP A 17 6.14 -7.15 18.19
N ILE A 18 6.11 -6.40 17.08
CA ILE A 18 5.04 -5.44 16.77
C ILE A 18 3.81 -6.17 16.22
N VAL A 19 4.01 -7.15 15.34
CA VAL A 19 2.92 -7.83 14.62
C VAL A 19 2.15 -8.81 15.51
N ILE A 20 2.71 -9.30 16.63
CA ILE A 20 2.02 -10.23 17.56
C ILE A 20 0.65 -9.71 18.03
N ASN A 21 0.52 -8.41 18.24
CA ASN A 21 -0.72 -7.77 18.68
C ASN A 21 -1.47 -7.05 17.54
N ALA A 22 -1.01 -7.21 16.29
CA ALA A 22 -1.65 -6.59 15.15
C ALA A 22 -2.98 -7.28 14.82
N ARG A 23 -3.97 -6.48 14.41
CA ARG A 23 -5.23 -7.00 13.89
C ARG A 23 -4.99 -7.68 12.54
N ARG A 24 -5.95 -8.52 12.13
CA ARG A 24 -5.93 -9.16 10.80
C ARG A 24 -5.87 -8.07 9.72
N LEU A 25 -5.06 -8.32 8.69
CA LEU A 25 -4.99 -7.46 7.51
C LEU A 25 -6.36 -7.42 6.82
N VAL A 26 -6.85 -6.21 6.56
CA VAL A 26 -8.08 -5.95 5.81
C VAL A 26 -7.66 -5.59 4.40
N GLU A 27 -8.11 -6.34 3.41
CA GLU A 27 -7.74 -6.18 2.01
C GLU A 27 -8.99 -6.17 1.12
N VAL A 28 -8.86 -5.62 -0.08
CA VAL A 28 -9.94 -5.59 -1.07
C VAL A 28 -9.45 -6.14 -2.42
N PRO A 29 -10.31 -6.81 -3.21
CA PRO A 29 -9.95 -7.22 -4.56
C PRO A 29 -9.84 -6.00 -5.49
N TYR A 30 -9.01 -6.09 -6.53
CA TYR A 30 -8.80 -5.03 -7.52
C TYR A 30 -10.08 -4.60 -8.26
N THR A 31 -11.07 -5.49 -8.33
CA THR A 31 -12.39 -5.24 -8.91
C THR A 31 -13.40 -4.63 -7.95
N ALA A 32 -13.05 -4.47 -6.66
CA ALA A 32 -13.94 -3.84 -5.69
C ALA A 32 -14.26 -2.41 -6.11
N SER A 33 -15.51 -1.99 -5.92
CA SER A 33 -15.87 -0.59 -6.12
C SER A 33 -15.27 0.29 -5.01
N LEU A 34 -15.17 1.58 -5.30
CA LEU A 34 -14.78 2.59 -4.32
C LEU A 34 -15.72 2.59 -3.11
N ALA A 35 -17.03 2.42 -3.34
CA ALA A 35 -18.03 2.27 -2.27
C ALA A 35 -17.73 1.08 -1.34
N HIS A 36 -17.43 -0.09 -1.93
CA HIS A 36 -17.08 -1.27 -1.15
C HIS A 36 -15.82 -1.04 -0.32
N THR A 37 -14.84 -0.36 -0.91
CA THR A 37 -13.55 -0.07 -0.28
C THR A 37 -13.69 0.96 0.84
N MET A 38 -14.49 2.01 0.64
CA MET A 38 -14.82 2.98 1.67
C MET A 38 -15.52 2.31 2.85
N ASN A 39 -16.46 1.41 2.59
CA ASN A 39 -17.11 0.63 3.64
C ASN A 39 -16.09 -0.24 4.40
N ALA A 40 -15.14 -0.88 3.71
CA ALA A 40 -14.09 -1.68 4.35
C ALA A 40 -13.20 -0.83 5.28
N LEU A 41 -12.83 0.39 4.86
CA LEU A 41 -12.06 1.34 5.67
C LEU A 41 -12.81 1.72 6.96
N VAL A 42 -14.07 2.15 6.82
CA VAL A 42 -14.90 2.60 7.94
C VAL A 42 -15.22 1.45 8.91
N ALA A 43 -15.68 0.32 8.38
CA ALA A 43 -16.09 -0.84 9.20
C ALA A 43 -14.94 -1.43 10.02
N ASN A 44 -13.70 -1.32 9.54
CA ASN A 44 -12.53 -1.83 10.25
C ASN A 44 -11.74 -0.75 11.01
N SER A 45 -12.18 0.51 10.93
CA SER A 45 -11.49 1.67 11.51
C SER A 45 -10.03 1.77 11.06
N VAL A 46 -9.79 1.57 9.76
CA VAL A 46 -8.46 1.65 9.13
C VAL A 46 -8.43 2.77 8.09
N VAL A 47 -7.25 3.37 7.90
CA VAL A 47 -7.06 4.53 7.01
C VAL A 47 -6.58 4.17 5.60
N ALA A 48 -6.12 2.93 5.41
CA ALA A 48 -5.67 2.38 4.16
C ALA A 48 -5.97 0.89 4.08
N VAL A 49 -6.22 0.39 2.87
CA VAL A 49 -6.37 -1.03 2.60
C VAL A 49 -5.49 -1.44 1.40
N PRO A 50 -4.74 -2.55 1.49
CA PRO A 50 -4.07 -3.14 0.34
C PRO A 50 -5.07 -3.69 -0.68
N VAL A 51 -4.68 -3.60 -1.94
CA VAL A 51 -5.45 -4.12 -3.08
C VAL A 51 -4.81 -5.38 -3.62
N ALA A 52 -5.62 -6.42 -3.76
CA ALA A 52 -5.24 -7.76 -4.16
C ALA A 52 -5.71 -8.05 -5.60
N ALA A 53 -4.81 -8.61 -6.42
CA ALA A 53 -5.12 -9.04 -7.78
C ALA A 53 -4.54 -10.44 -8.08
N PRO A 54 -5.03 -11.13 -9.12
CA PRO A 54 -4.40 -12.33 -9.64
C PRO A 54 -2.94 -12.07 -10.08
N PRO A 55 -2.03 -13.04 -9.88
CA PRO A 55 -0.66 -12.94 -10.36
C PRO A 55 -0.60 -12.84 -11.90
N GLY A 56 0.41 -12.13 -12.41
CA GLY A 56 0.76 -12.13 -13.84
C GLY A 56 0.13 -11.04 -14.71
N GLN A 57 -0.80 -10.24 -14.18
CA GLN A 57 -1.46 -9.16 -14.95
C GLN A 57 -1.08 -7.75 -14.51
N TRP A 58 -0.44 -7.61 -13.35
CA TRP A 58 -0.19 -6.31 -12.73
C TRP A 58 1.26 -6.23 -12.28
N ILE A 59 1.85 -5.04 -12.41
CA ILE A 59 3.11 -4.68 -11.75
C ILE A 59 2.72 -4.06 -10.42
N GLY A 60 3.26 -4.57 -9.31
CA GLY A 60 2.90 -4.04 -8.00
C GLY A 60 3.45 -2.64 -7.75
N ALA A 61 2.90 -1.99 -6.73
CA ALA A 61 3.26 -0.66 -6.29
C ALA A 61 4.79 -0.44 -6.23
N GLY A 62 5.25 0.63 -6.86
CA GLY A 62 6.67 0.98 -6.96
C GLY A 62 7.52 0.02 -7.81
N GLY A 63 6.90 -0.79 -8.68
CA GLY A 63 7.60 -1.82 -9.47
C GLY A 63 7.86 -3.12 -8.71
N SER A 64 7.29 -3.28 -7.51
CA SER A 64 7.54 -4.40 -6.63
C SER A 64 6.70 -5.63 -6.99
N MET A 65 7.20 -6.82 -6.65
CA MET A 65 6.47 -8.08 -6.81
C MET A 65 6.17 -8.66 -5.43
N ILE A 66 5.01 -8.28 -4.86
CA ILE A 66 4.64 -8.66 -3.49
C ILE A 66 3.51 -9.68 -3.53
N MET A 67 3.91 -10.94 -3.43
CA MET A 67 3.05 -12.09 -3.67
C MET A 67 2.78 -12.85 -2.38
N GLU A 68 1.52 -13.26 -2.20
CA GLU A 68 1.13 -14.22 -1.16
C GLU A 68 0.98 -15.60 -1.80
N SER A 69 1.76 -16.55 -1.30
CA SER A 69 1.66 -17.96 -1.66
C SER A 69 0.90 -18.74 -0.60
N ASP A 70 0.25 -19.82 -1.03
CA ASP A 70 -0.30 -20.79 -0.11
C ASP A 70 0.83 -21.48 0.66
N LYS A 71 0.71 -21.51 1.99
CA LYS A 71 1.75 -22.06 2.86
C LYS A 71 1.94 -23.57 2.70
N GLN A 72 0.96 -24.29 2.20
CA GLN A 72 1.03 -25.75 2.03
C GLN A 72 1.51 -26.14 0.63
N THR A 73 1.05 -25.44 -0.42
CA THR A 73 1.37 -25.79 -1.82
C THR A 73 2.49 -24.94 -2.43
N GLY A 74 2.87 -23.82 -1.79
CA GLY A 74 3.82 -22.85 -2.34
C GLY A 74 3.31 -22.08 -3.56
N THR A 75 2.08 -22.35 -4.01
CA THR A 75 1.50 -21.71 -5.20
C THR A 75 1.15 -20.28 -4.89
N VAL A 76 1.58 -19.35 -5.75
CA VAL A 76 1.19 -17.94 -5.64
C VAL A 76 -0.30 -17.81 -5.88
N ARG A 77 -1.03 -17.25 -4.90
CA ARG A 77 -2.48 -17.05 -4.98
C ARG A 77 -2.88 -15.60 -5.18
N LYS A 78 -2.05 -14.67 -4.72
CA LYS A 78 -2.40 -13.24 -4.68
C LYS A 78 -1.18 -12.37 -4.93
N HIS A 79 -1.39 -11.29 -5.65
CA HIS A 79 -0.43 -10.21 -5.83
C HIS A 79 -1.02 -8.94 -5.21
N TYR A 80 -0.30 -8.32 -4.28
CA TYR A 80 -0.64 -6.99 -3.78
C TYR A 80 -0.12 -5.94 -4.74
N ILE A 81 -1.04 -5.23 -5.39
CA ILE A 81 -0.72 -4.28 -6.46
C ILE A 81 -0.54 -2.84 -5.96
N GLY A 82 -0.99 -2.55 -4.74
CA GLY A 82 -0.83 -1.26 -4.08
C GLY A 82 -1.74 -1.12 -2.86
N MET A 83 -1.86 0.10 -2.35
CA MET A 83 -2.83 0.44 -1.30
C MET A 83 -3.73 1.57 -1.76
N VAL A 84 -4.96 1.56 -1.26
CA VAL A 84 -5.90 2.68 -1.38
C VAL A 84 -6.07 3.31 0.00
N THR A 85 -5.83 4.62 0.06
CA THR A 85 -5.98 5.43 1.25
C THR A 85 -7.26 6.28 1.18
N MET A 86 -7.71 6.83 2.31
CA MET A 86 -8.77 7.84 2.28
C MET A 86 -8.40 9.05 1.41
N LEU A 87 -7.11 9.39 1.28
CA LEU A 87 -6.69 10.50 0.44
C LEU A 87 -6.88 10.19 -1.05
N ASP A 88 -6.56 8.97 -1.50
CA ASP A 88 -6.81 8.54 -2.89
C ASP A 88 -8.30 8.67 -3.25
N ILE A 89 -9.19 8.33 -2.32
CA ILE A 89 -10.66 8.45 -2.47
C ILE A 89 -11.06 9.92 -2.57
N LEU A 90 -10.58 10.77 -1.67
CA LEU A 90 -10.90 12.20 -1.68
C LEU A 90 -10.39 12.89 -2.94
N THR A 91 -9.18 12.56 -3.39
CA THR A 91 -8.60 13.07 -4.63
C THR A 91 -9.40 12.61 -5.84
N HIS A 92 -9.88 11.36 -5.86
CA HIS A 92 -10.74 10.86 -6.94
C HIS A 92 -12.08 11.60 -7.01
N ILE A 93 -12.72 11.85 -5.86
CA ILE A 93 -14.00 12.56 -5.82
C ILE A 93 -13.83 14.04 -6.21
N ALA A 94 -12.78 14.71 -5.70
CA ALA A 94 -12.54 16.13 -5.92
C ALA A 94 -11.90 16.46 -7.28
N GLY A 95 -11.18 15.52 -7.89
CA GLY A 95 -10.45 15.73 -9.15
C GLY A 95 -11.34 15.80 -10.39
N ASP A 96 -12.56 15.29 -10.33
CA ASP A 96 -13.47 15.17 -11.49
C ASP A 96 -14.35 16.41 -11.69
N ASP A 97 -14.47 17.28 -10.68
CA ASP A 97 -15.25 18.54 -10.76
C ASP A 97 -14.63 19.59 -11.70
N GLN A 98 -13.42 19.36 -12.19
CA GLN A 98 -12.69 20.29 -13.06
C GLN A 98 -12.92 20.03 -14.55
N VAL A 99 -13.61 18.95 -14.96
CA VAL A 99 -13.77 18.59 -16.38
C VAL A 99 -15.18 18.89 -16.92
N ASN A 100 -16.21 18.98 -16.07
CA ASN A 100 -17.57 19.26 -16.52
C ASN A 100 -18.13 20.52 -15.84
N GLY A 101 -17.84 21.68 -16.44
CA GLY A 101 -18.37 22.98 -16.04
C GLY A 101 -19.89 23.11 -16.24
N SER A 102 -20.69 22.46 -15.40
CA SER A 102 -22.12 22.74 -15.29
C SER A 102 -22.54 22.82 -13.83
N GLY A 103 -22.65 24.04 -13.33
CA GLY A 103 -23.19 24.35 -12.01
C GLY A 103 -24.69 24.05 -11.91
N SER A 104 -25.04 22.79 -11.71
CA SER A 104 -26.37 22.37 -11.25
C SER A 104 -26.21 21.50 -10.01
N GLY A 105 -26.67 22.00 -8.87
CA GLY A 105 -26.50 21.43 -7.55
C GLY A 105 -27.29 20.14 -7.30
N ASP A 106 -27.00 19.08 -8.05
CA ASP A 106 -27.36 17.72 -7.68
C ASP A 106 -26.09 16.86 -7.63
N TRP A 107 -25.46 16.85 -6.45
CA TRP A 107 -24.27 16.05 -6.16
C TRP A 107 -24.54 14.55 -6.07
N SER A 108 -25.81 14.12 -6.03
CA SER A 108 -26.17 12.75 -5.65
C SER A 108 -25.97 11.70 -6.76
N PRO A 109 -26.41 11.88 -8.02
CA PRO A 109 -26.20 10.88 -9.06
C PRO A 109 -24.74 10.78 -9.53
N ASP A 110 -24.01 11.91 -9.48
CA ASP A 110 -22.60 11.98 -9.87
C ASP A 110 -21.69 11.27 -8.86
N LEU A 111 -21.98 11.41 -7.56
CA LEU A 111 -21.23 10.70 -6.52
C LEU A 111 -21.43 9.18 -6.59
N ASP A 112 -22.65 8.70 -6.80
CA ASP A 112 -22.92 7.26 -6.92
C ASP A 112 -22.15 6.66 -8.11
N GLN A 113 -22.05 7.39 -9.22
CA GLN A 113 -21.25 6.99 -10.37
C GLN A 113 -19.75 7.00 -10.06
N LYS A 114 -19.22 8.04 -9.40
CA LYS A 114 -17.82 8.12 -8.95
C LYS A 114 -17.47 6.98 -7.98
N MET A 115 -18.42 6.57 -7.15
CA MET A 115 -18.26 5.52 -6.15
C MET A 115 -18.38 4.09 -6.71
N ALA A 116 -18.91 3.93 -7.93
CA ALA A 116 -19.01 2.65 -8.63
C ALA A 116 -17.71 2.21 -9.31
N VAL A 117 -16.73 3.11 -9.47
CA VAL A 117 -15.46 2.85 -10.15
C VAL A 117 -14.63 1.79 -9.42
N PRO A 118 -13.98 0.85 -10.12
CA PRO A 118 -13.10 -0.14 -9.51
C PRO A 118 -11.85 0.51 -8.91
N VAL A 119 -11.42 0.01 -7.75
CA VAL A 119 -10.26 0.57 -7.04
C VAL A 119 -8.96 0.49 -7.81
N SER A 120 -8.80 -0.47 -8.73
CA SER A 120 -7.61 -0.55 -9.59
C SER A 120 -7.32 0.74 -10.36
N ASN A 121 -8.36 1.54 -10.65
CA ASN A 121 -8.22 2.78 -11.42
C ASN A 121 -7.77 3.98 -10.55
N ILE A 122 -7.79 3.83 -9.23
CA ILE A 122 -7.58 4.92 -8.27
C ILE A 122 -6.27 4.72 -7.50
N ILE A 123 -5.73 3.50 -7.48
CA ILE A 123 -4.45 3.19 -6.84
C ILE A 123 -3.37 4.12 -7.38
N GLY A 124 -2.76 4.88 -6.47
CA GLY A 124 -1.65 5.75 -6.81
C GLY A 124 -2.03 7.14 -7.32
N HIS A 125 -3.29 7.55 -7.19
CA HIS A 125 -3.65 8.97 -7.26
C HIS A 125 -2.85 9.79 -6.23
N CYS A 126 -2.46 9.18 -5.11
CA CYS A 126 -1.45 9.68 -4.19
C CYS A 126 -0.19 8.80 -4.21
N LEU A 127 0.99 9.43 -4.18
CA LEU A 127 2.30 8.77 -4.11
C LEU A 127 2.44 7.79 -2.92
N GLU A 128 1.66 8.02 -1.85
CA GLU A 128 1.63 7.15 -0.67
C GLU A 128 1.01 5.77 -0.97
N GLY A 129 -0.01 5.71 -1.84
CA GLY A 129 -0.66 4.45 -2.25
C GLY A 129 0.22 3.53 -3.11
N LEU A 130 1.29 4.06 -3.69
CA LEU A 130 2.29 3.33 -4.49
C LEU A 130 3.50 2.85 -3.68
N SER A 131 3.52 3.09 -2.37
CA SER A 131 4.66 2.75 -1.53
C SER A 131 4.39 1.48 -0.71
N LEU A 132 4.61 0.31 -1.31
CA LEU A 132 4.54 -0.97 -0.59
C LEU A 132 5.94 -1.44 -0.19
N TRP A 133 6.08 -1.85 1.07
CA TRP A 133 7.35 -2.29 1.64
C TRP A 133 7.18 -3.65 2.31
N THR A 134 8.05 -4.60 1.98
CA THR A 134 8.10 -5.91 2.65
C THR A 134 9.18 -5.88 3.72
N LEU A 135 8.83 -6.26 4.95
CA LEU A 135 9.76 -6.36 6.06
C LEU A 135 9.88 -7.81 6.51
N ASN A 136 11.10 -8.24 6.83
CA ASN A 136 11.31 -9.55 7.43
C ASN A 136 10.91 -9.50 8.92
N PRO A 137 10.15 -10.46 9.46
CA PRO A 137 9.75 -10.46 10.87
C PRO A 137 10.92 -10.37 11.86
N ASN A 138 12.14 -10.75 11.46
CA ASN A 138 13.34 -10.69 12.29
C ASN A 138 14.14 -9.38 12.17
N THR A 139 13.79 -8.46 11.27
CA THR A 139 14.49 -7.18 11.15
C THR A 139 14.14 -6.26 12.33
N SER A 140 15.13 -5.51 12.82
CA SER A 140 14.91 -4.41 13.76
C SER A 140 14.21 -3.24 13.05
N VAL A 141 13.33 -2.56 13.78
CA VAL A 141 12.52 -1.44 13.30
C VAL A 141 13.39 -0.23 12.90
N GLU A 142 14.57 -0.10 13.50
CA GLU A 142 15.52 1.00 13.26
C GLU A 142 16.32 0.85 11.94
N GLN A 143 16.35 -0.34 11.31
CA GLN A 143 17.11 -0.61 10.09
C GLN A 143 16.56 0.12 8.84
N ARG A 144 15.63 1.06 9.02
CA ARG A 144 15.13 1.92 7.95
C ARG A 144 15.38 3.39 8.28
N ARG A 145 16.66 3.79 8.34
CA ARG A 145 17.05 5.19 8.15
C ARG A 145 18.53 5.43 7.80
N THR A 146 19.10 4.67 6.86
CA THR A 146 20.26 5.15 6.08
C THR A 146 20.32 4.41 4.75
N PRO A 147 20.38 5.09 3.59
CA PRO A 147 20.98 4.45 2.42
C PRO A 147 22.42 4.10 2.80
N SER A 148 22.83 2.84 2.61
CA SER A 148 24.21 2.43 2.79
C SER A 148 25.11 3.36 1.97
N PRO A 149 26.07 4.09 2.56
CA PRO A 149 27.08 4.82 1.81
C PRO A 149 28.03 3.77 1.23
N GLY A 150 27.67 3.22 0.08
CA GLY A 150 28.43 2.16 -0.60
C GLY A 150 27.96 1.85 -2.01
N ALA A 151 26.75 2.25 -2.41
CA ALA A 151 26.28 2.13 -3.80
C ALA A 151 26.56 3.41 -4.60
N ALA A 152 27.80 3.90 -4.55
CA ALA A 152 28.28 4.87 -5.52
C ALA A 152 28.71 4.10 -6.77
N ARG A 153 27.97 4.31 -7.86
CA ARG A 153 28.32 4.14 -9.29
C ARG A 153 29.58 3.31 -9.59
N GLN A 154 29.39 2.15 -10.21
CA GLN A 154 30.34 1.66 -11.22
C GLN A 154 29.68 1.78 -12.60
N PRO A 155 30.28 2.51 -13.56
CA PRO A 155 29.90 2.43 -14.96
C PRO A 155 30.72 1.34 -15.66
N HIS A 156 30.11 0.79 -16.71
CA HIS A 156 30.75 0.06 -17.82
C HIS A 156 30.99 -1.45 -17.67
N GLY A 157 30.45 -2.20 -18.65
CA GLY A 157 31.20 -3.29 -19.30
C GLY A 157 30.90 -4.73 -18.86
N GLU A 158 30.18 -5.44 -19.74
CA GLU A 158 30.48 -6.79 -20.23
C GLU A 158 30.29 -8.05 -19.34
N HIS A 159 29.43 -8.93 -19.88
CA HIS A 159 29.52 -10.40 -19.95
C HIS A 159 29.70 -11.24 -18.68
N PHE A 160 28.66 -12.02 -18.36
CA PHE A 160 28.72 -13.15 -17.42
C PHE A 160 28.23 -14.44 -18.11
N TRP A 161 29.15 -15.38 -18.31
CA TRP A 161 28.92 -16.82 -18.27
C TRP A 161 30.02 -17.42 -17.38
N GLY A 162 29.63 -18.31 -16.48
CA GLY A 162 30.52 -19.04 -15.56
C GLY A 162 29.78 -19.45 -14.31
#